data_AF-A0A6C0KST8-F1
#
_entry.id   AF-A0A6C0KST8-F1
#
_cell.length_a   1.000
_cell.length_b   1.000
_cell.length_c   1.000
_cell.angle_alpha   90.00
_cell.angle_beta   90.00
_cell.angle_gamma   90.00
#
_symmetry.space_group_name_H-M   'P 1'
#
loop_
_entity.id
_entity.type
_entity.pdbx_description
1 polymer ?
#
loop_
_entity_poly.entity_id
_entity_poly.type
_entity_poly.pdbx_seq_one_letter_code
_entity_poly.pdbx_strand_id
1 'polypeptide(L)'
;MSECSKKIKERCAKMGKVCHVNPTNGVAHCHRKPRKSPSKSTLKTKGKSLCEEIDIPDYKTYHPFVKGINCKELPLRQVKFILGPSVMYAFKIGSRNFYLFGEAHSPVDRDVLLMKKLGLDKSNTLSFTSFVHSLVKQNERKTFDLMYESDYFHDSLLAKHSDYTSMIERKKSYAYGQGELTNIFLLFKDCIVPQLRKDCQYENLRVHYVDFRSKFYDTRIMDLQQGDITFDLAKKMTEELLSYRLETLDQLDSIKDKNIRAALLRFFRETTRYDREHLGEVTLSQIMDIYAFARMLREFSMEKKSKQFAGTSENVIFYAGEFHIQNLKIFFEDYLHIQPFYHERVTPKFPYYDPRTFHSVQFYPPFIGIDAARAGMI
;
A
#
# COMPACT_ATOMS: atom_id res chain seq x y z
N MET A 1 -37.49 -8.41 -36.52
CA MET A 1 -36.22 -8.78 -35.84
C MET A 1 -35.35 -9.49 -36.86
N SER A 2 -34.19 -8.93 -37.21
CA SER A 2 -33.27 -9.59 -38.15
C SER A 2 -32.51 -10.70 -37.44
N GLU A 3 -32.60 -11.92 -37.96
CA GLU A 3 -31.82 -13.06 -37.44
C GLU A 3 -30.44 -13.11 -38.11
N CYS A 4 -29.44 -13.62 -37.37
CA CYS A 4 -28.16 -13.98 -37.99
C CYS A 4 -28.39 -15.03 -39.08
N SER A 5 -27.94 -14.74 -40.30
CA SER A 5 -27.98 -15.72 -41.40
C SER A 5 -27.15 -16.96 -41.07
N LYS A 6 -27.56 -18.11 -41.62
CA LYS A 6 -26.90 -19.41 -41.41
C LYS A 6 -25.40 -19.34 -41.71
N LYS A 7 -25.02 -18.65 -42.77
CA LYS A 7 -23.62 -18.45 -43.20
C LYS A 7 -22.77 -17.69 -42.17
N ILE A 8 -23.34 -16.70 -41.48
CA ILE A 8 -22.63 -15.93 -40.45
C ILE A 8 -22.53 -16.73 -39.15
N LYS A 9 -23.59 -17.48 -38.78
CA LYS A 9 -23.57 -18.39 -37.62
C LYS A 9 -22.44 -19.43 -37.76
N GLU A 10 -22.31 -20.06 -38.92
CA GLU A 10 -21.24 -21.04 -39.20
C GLU A 10 -19.85 -20.41 -39.13
N ARG A 11 -19.68 -19.19 -39.66
CA ARG A 11 -18.41 -18.45 -39.58
C ARG A 11 -18.03 -18.12 -38.15
N CYS A 12 -18.97 -17.63 -37.33
CA CYS A 12 -18.71 -17.34 -35.92
C CYS A 12 -18.39 -18.62 -35.12
N ALA A 13 -19.06 -19.73 -35.42
CA ALA A 13 -18.82 -21.01 -34.76
C ALA A 13 -17.39 -21.53 -35.01
N LYS A 14 -16.88 -21.45 -36.24
CA LYS A 14 -15.48 -21.80 -36.58
C LYS A 14 -14.45 -20.96 -35.82
N MET A 15 -14.83 -19.77 -35.35
CA MET A 15 -13.97 -18.88 -34.56
C MET A 15 -14.16 -19.04 -33.04
N GLY A 16 -14.98 -19.99 -32.57
CA GLY A 16 -15.32 -20.12 -31.15
C GLY A 16 -16.15 -18.94 -30.60
N LYS A 17 -16.84 -18.21 -31.48
CA LYS A 17 -17.62 -17.00 -31.19
C LYS A 17 -19.12 -17.24 -31.37
N VAL A 18 -19.94 -16.30 -30.89
CA VAL A 18 -21.39 -16.26 -31.07
C VAL A 18 -21.77 -15.08 -31.95
N CYS A 19 -22.76 -15.28 -32.82
CA CYS A 19 -23.28 -14.23 -33.69
C CYS A 19 -24.29 -13.38 -32.91
N HIS A 20 -24.12 -12.06 -32.94
CA HIS A 20 -25.06 -11.09 -32.37
C HIS A 20 -25.45 -10.10 -33.46
N VAL A 21 -26.75 -9.82 -33.58
CA VAL A 21 -27.26 -8.79 -34.49
C VAL A 21 -27.42 -7.51 -33.71
N ASN A 22 -26.79 -6.43 -34.17
CA ASN A 22 -26.96 -5.13 -33.53
C ASN A 22 -28.40 -4.64 -33.76
N PRO A 23 -29.18 -4.38 -32.69
CA PRO A 23 -30.59 -4.03 -32.82
C PRO A 23 -30.81 -2.68 -33.50
N THR A 24 -29.81 -1.79 -33.51
CA THR A 24 -29.92 -0.44 -34.06
C THR A 24 -29.76 -0.41 -35.58
N ASN A 25 -28.91 -1.27 -36.14
CA ASN A 25 -28.58 -1.23 -37.57
C ASN A 25 -28.73 -2.58 -38.30
N GLY A 26 -29.14 -3.64 -37.59
CA GLY A 26 -29.35 -4.98 -38.17
C GLY A 26 -28.07 -5.70 -38.61
N VAL A 27 -26.89 -5.16 -38.32
CA VAL A 27 -25.60 -5.75 -38.74
C VAL A 27 -25.20 -6.87 -37.78
N ALA A 28 -24.84 -8.03 -38.32
CA ALA A 28 -24.41 -9.19 -37.56
C ALA A 28 -22.89 -9.19 -37.31
N HIS A 29 -22.48 -9.38 -36.05
CA HIS A 29 -21.08 -9.45 -35.62
C HIS A 29 -20.80 -10.72 -34.81
N CYS A 30 -19.56 -11.21 -34.87
CA CYS A 30 -19.10 -12.34 -34.05
C CYS A 30 -18.46 -11.84 -32.74
N HIS A 31 -19.07 -12.14 -31.59
CA HIS A 31 -18.54 -11.83 -30.26
C HIS A 31 -17.93 -13.07 -29.59
N ARG A 32 -16.92 -12.87 -28.74
CA ARG A 32 -16.42 -13.96 -27.87
C ARG A 32 -17.58 -14.50 -27.04
N LYS A 33 -17.70 -15.83 -26.91
CA LYS A 33 -18.66 -16.43 -25.97
C LYS A 33 -18.44 -15.79 -24.60
N PRO A 34 -19.46 -15.23 -23.95
CA PRO A 34 -19.32 -14.79 -22.57
C PRO A 34 -18.80 -15.97 -21.77
N ARG A 35 -17.69 -15.77 -21.03
CA ARG A 35 -17.20 -16.78 -20.08
C ARG A 35 -18.39 -17.11 -19.19
N LYS A 36 -18.80 -18.39 -19.17
CA LYS A 36 -19.81 -18.86 -18.22
C LYS A 36 -19.33 -18.39 -16.85
N SER A 37 -20.05 -17.46 -16.23
CA SER A 37 -19.92 -17.19 -14.82
C SER A 37 -20.07 -18.54 -14.13
N PRO A 38 -19.18 -18.93 -13.19
CA PRO A 38 -19.35 -20.18 -12.47
C PRO A 38 -20.78 -20.17 -11.91
N SER A 39 -21.57 -21.17 -12.32
CA SER A 39 -22.92 -21.36 -11.79
C SER A 39 -22.83 -21.30 -10.28
N LYS A 40 -23.73 -20.57 -9.62
CA LYS A 40 -23.88 -20.58 -8.16
C LYS A 40 -24.10 -22.01 -7.69
N SER A 41 -23.01 -22.76 -7.51
CA SER A 41 -23.02 -24.00 -6.75
C SER A 41 -23.23 -23.56 -5.32
N THR A 42 -24.39 -23.90 -4.79
CA THR A 42 -24.69 -23.86 -3.36
C THR A 42 -23.74 -24.85 -2.68
N LEU A 43 -22.49 -24.42 -2.44
CA LEU A 43 -21.56 -25.14 -1.59
C LEU A 43 -22.10 -25.07 -0.17
N LYS A 44 -22.80 -26.13 0.23
CA LYS A 44 -22.84 -26.55 1.64
C LYS A 44 -21.44 -27.02 2.01
N THR A 45 -20.51 -26.10 2.24
CA THR A 45 -19.24 -26.40 2.89
C THR A 45 -19.51 -26.62 4.38
N LYS A 46 -19.47 -27.88 4.80
CA LYS A 46 -19.21 -28.25 6.20
C LYS A 46 -17.98 -27.46 6.67
N GLY A 47 -18.08 -26.88 7.87
CA GLY A 47 -17.18 -25.84 8.40
C GLY A 47 -15.71 -26.21 8.39
N LYS A 48 -15.05 -25.99 7.26
CA LYS A 48 -13.61 -25.79 7.21
C LYS A 48 -13.35 -24.41 7.81
N SER A 49 -12.33 -24.33 8.66
CA SER A 49 -11.72 -23.08 9.10
C SER A 49 -11.68 -22.10 7.92
N LEU A 50 -12.41 -21.00 8.01
CA LEU A 50 -12.43 -19.91 7.03
C LEU A 50 -11.08 -19.19 6.93
N CYS A 51 -10.19 -19.51 7.85
CA CYS A 51 -8.86 -18.96 7.95
C CYS A 51 -7.84 -19.92 7.33
N GLU A 52 -7.20 -19.49 6.26
CA GLU A 52 -5.93 -20.07 5.81
C GLU A 52 -4.82 -19.51 6.71
N GLU A 53 -4.08 -20.34 7.43
CA GLU A 53 -2.94 -19.88 8.22
C GLU A 53 -1.79 -19.50 7.29
N ILE A 54 -1.11 -18.38 7.58
CA ILE A 54 0.18 -18.09 6.93
C ILE A 54 1.29 -18.70 7.78
N ASP A 55 2.14 -19.51 7.15
CA ASP A 55 3.43 -19.84 7.71
C ASP A 55 4.41 -18.67 7.50
N ILE A 56 4.23 -17.59 8.28
CA ILE A 56 5.23 -16.54 8.42
C ILE A 56 6.16 -17.00 9.53
N PRO A 57 7.42 -17.35 9.24
CA PRO A 57 8.35 -17.92 10.21
C PRO A 57 8.49 -17.08 11.48
N ASP A 58 8.36 -15.76 11.35
CA ASP A 58 8.64 -14.81 12.43
C ASP A 58 7.41 -14.42 13.26
N TYR A 59 6.16 -14.53 12.78
CA TYR A 59 4.99 -14.19 13.62
C TYR A 59 4.77 -15.19 14.76
N LYS A 60 5.23 -16.43 14.58
CA LYS A 60 5.07 -17.52 15.54
C LYS A 60 5.89 -17.31 16.82
N THR A 61 6.96 -16.51 16.76
CA THR A 61 7.93 -16.31 17.83
C THR A 61 7.62 -15.11 18.74
N TYR A 62 6.81 -14.13 18.32
CA TYR A 62 6.64 -12.90 19.10
C TYR A 62 5.55 -12.96 20.18
N HIS A 63 4.42 -13.66 20.00
CA HIS A 63 3.41 -13.73 21.07
C HIS A 63 2.36 -14.86 20.91
N PRO A 64 1.99 -15.62 21.97
CA PRO A 64 0.97 -16.67 21.91
C PRO A 64 -0.41 -16.18 21.44
N PHE A 65 -0.78 -14.94 21.80
CA PHE A 65 -2.03 -14.31 21.35
C PHE A 65 -2.01 -14.04 19.84
N VAL A 66 -0.91 -13.49 19.31
CA VAL A 66 -0.73 -13.22 17.87
C VAL A 66 -0.73 -14.52 17.07
N LYS A 67 -0.09 -15.57 17.58
CA LYS A 67 -0.14 -16.93 17.01
C LYS A 67 -1.57 -17.46 16.94
N GLY A 68 -2.41 -17.14 17.92
CA GLY A 68 -3.81 -17.54 17.99
C GLY A 68 -4.76 -16.78 17.05
N ILE A 69 -4.32 -15.67 16.44
CA ILE A 69 -5.12 -14.79 15.57
C ILE A 69 -4.53 -14.64 14.16
N ASN A 70 -3.44 -15.33 13.84
CA ASN A 70 -2.76 -15.21 12.56
C ASN A 70 -3.58 -15.85 11.43
N CYS A 71 -4.26 -14.99 10.68
CA CYS A 71 -5.07 -15.41 9.56
C CYS A 71 -4.64 -14.71 8.28
N LYS A 72 -4.46 -15.49 7.20
CA LYS A 72 -4.09 -14.96 5.87
C LYS A 72 -5.21 -14.18 5.22
N GLU A 73 -6.42 -14.68 5.42
CA GLU A 73 -7.59 -14.17 4.75
C GLU A 73 -8.83 -14.45 5.58
N LEU A 74 -9.69 -13.44 5.67
CA LEU A 74 -11.05 -13.57 6.19
C LEU A 74 -12.01 -12.90 5.19
N PRO A 75 -13.26 -13.37 5.09
CA PRO A 75 -14.31 -12.60 4.43
C PRO A 75 -14.33 -11.18 5.01
N LEU A 76 -14.26 -10.15 4.15
CA LEU A 76 -14.08 -8.77 4.63
C LEU A 76 -15.18 -8.32 5.61
N ARG A 77 -16.40 -8.86 5.48
CA ARG A 77 -17.53 -8.60 6.39
C ARG A 77 -17.33 -9.12 7.81
N GLN A 78 -16.38 -10.03 8.01
CA GLN A 78 -16.04 -10.59 9.32
C GLN A 78 -14.90 -9.83 9.99
N VAL A 79 -14.09 -9.10 9.21
CA VAL A 79 -12.97 -8.31 9.73
C VAL A 79 -13.52 -7.11 10.51
N LYS A 80 -13.23 -7.08 11.81
CA LYS A 80 -13.56 -5.98 12.72
C LYS A 80 -12.32 -5.24 13.20
N PHE A 81 -11.16 -5.89 13.17
CA PHE A 81 -9.91 -5.34 13.67
C PHE A 81 -8.77 -5.60 12.69
N ILE A 82 -7.90 -4.60 12.55
CA ILE A 82 -6.64 -4.72 11.82
C ILE A 82 -5.49 -4.51 12.81
N LEU A 83 -4.58 -5.47 12.87
CA LEU A 83 -3.32 -5.36 13.64
C LEU A 83 -2.23 -4.69 12.80
N GLY A 84 -1.40 -3.87 13.43
CA GLY A 84 -0.31 -3.12 12.82
C GLY A 84 -0.53 -1.60 12.91
N PRO A 85 -1.61 -1.05 12.32
CA PRO A 85 -1.84 0.38 12.33
C PRO A 85 -2.32 0.88 13.70
N SER A 86 -1.96 2.09 14.09
CA SER A 86 -2.48 2.85 15.24
C SER A 86 -3.57 3.87 14.85
N VAL A 87 -3.56 4.30 13.60
CA VAL A 87 -4.46 5.35 13.09
C VAL A 87 -4.88 5.05 11.65
N MET A 88 -6.10 5.47 11.31
CA MET A 88 -6.62 5.45 9.95
C MET A 88 -7.34 6.76 9.62
N TYR A 89 -7.09 7.27 8.41
CA TYR A 89 -7.86 8.34 7.79
C TYR A 89 -8.34 7.90 6.41
N ALA A 90 -9.55 8.33 6.02
CA ALA A 90 -10.06 8.13 4.67
C ALA A 90 -10.51 9.46 4.04
N PHE A 91 -9.97 9.75 2.86
CA PHE A 91 -10.25 10.95 2.08
C PHE A 91 -10.76 10.59 0.69
N LYS A 92 -11.45 11.53 0.04
CA LYS A 92 -11.96 11.35 -1.31
C LYS A 92 -11.57 12.52 -2.20
N ILE A 93 -10.94 12.20 -3.35
CA ILE A 93 -10.63 13.17 -4.41
C ILE A 93 -11.33 12.69 -5.68
N GLY A 94 -12.36 13.41 -6.12
CA GLY A 94 -13.16 13.02 -7.27
C GLY A 94 -13.76 11.62 -7.08
N SER A 95 -13.39 10.67 -7.95
CA SER A 95 -13.83 9.27 -7.88
C SER A 95 -12.90 8.36 -7.07
N ARG A 96 -11.78 8.87 -6.54
CA ARG A 96 -10.74 8.08 -5.87
C ARG A 96 -10.86 8.17 -4.36
N ASN A 97 -10.74 7.03 -3.68
CA ASN A 97 -10.64 6.96 -2.23
C ASN A 97 -9.17 6.80 -1.81
N PHE A 98 -8.77 7.50 -0.76
CA PHE A 98 -7.43 7.44 -0.18
C PHE A 98 -7.57 6.95 1.26
N TYR A 99 -6.91 5.85 1.59
CA TYR A 99 -6.88 5.25 2.91
C TYR A 99 -5.46 5.34 3.46
N LEU A 100 -5.29 6.12 4.51
CA LEU A 100 -4.01 6.37 5.14
C LEU A 100 -3.95 5.61 6.45
N PHE A 101 -2.95 4.74 6.61
CA PHE A 101 -2.76 3.88 7.77
C PHE A 101 -1.40 4.18 8.41
N GLY A 102 -1.40 4.59 9.68
CA GLY A 102 -0.17 4.86 10.43
C GLY A 102 0.30 3.63 11.15
N GLU A 103 1.51 3.16 10.85
CA GLU A 103 2.16 2.06 11.54
C GLU A 103 2.42 2.40 13.01
N ALA A 104 2.14 1.44 13.89
CA ALA A 104 2.64 1.45 15.26
C ALA A 104 4.01 0.74 15.31
N HIS A 105 5.08 1.46 15.67
CA HIS A 105 6.40 0.85 15.90
C HIS A 105 6.52 0.08 17.23
N SER A 106 5.39 -0.27 17.86
CA SER A 106 5.37 -0.81 19.23
C SER A 106 5.02 -2.29 19.25
N PRO A 107 5.73 -3.11 20.05
CA PRO A 107 5.43 -4.52 20.17
C PRO A 107 4.04 -4.74 20.77
N VAL A 108 3.34 -5.73 20.19
CA VAL A 108 2.00 -6.22 20.55
C VAL A 108 1.91 -6.69 22.01
N ASP A 109 3.06 -6.90 22.63
CA ASP A 109 3.26 -7.59 23.90
C ASP A 109 2.64 -6.87 25.11
N ARG A 110 2.38 -5.56 25.02
CA ARG A 110 1.98 -4.77 26.19
C ARG A 110 0.49 -4.78 26.53
N ASP A 111 -0.39 -5.35 25.69
CA ASP A 111 -1.83 -5.16 25.89
C ASP A 111 -2.72 -6.37 25.60
N VAL A 112 -2.26 -7.58 25.93
CA VAL A 112 -3.06 -8.82 25.82
C VAL A 112 -4.42 -8.73 26.52
N LEU A 113 -4.46 -8.05 27.67
CA LEU A 113 -5.69 -7.82 28.43
C LEU A 113 -6.65 -6.89 27.69
N LEU A 114 -6.13 -5.81 27.08
CA LEU A 114 -6.93 -4.92 26.24
C LEU A 114 -7.48 -5.66 25.02
N MET A 115 -6.66 -6.47 24.35
CA MET A 115 -7.09 -7.25 23.19
C MET A 115 -8.18 -8.26 23.54
N LYS A 116 -8.05 -8.95 24.68
CA LYS A 116 -9.11 -9.83 25.21
C LYS A 116 -10.39 -9.04 25.55
N LYS A 117 -10.26 -7.89 26.19
CA LYS A 117 -11.40 -7.02 26.55
C LYS A 117 -12.16 -6.53 25.32
N LEU A 118 -11.46 -6.26 24.22
CA LEU A 118 -12.04 -5.85 22.94
C LEU A 118 -12.57 -7.03 22.11
N GLY A 119 -12.36 -8.27 22.54
CA GLY A 119 -12.85 -9.46 21.87
C GLY A 119 -12.13 -9.76 20.54
N LEU A 120 -10.84 -9.42 20.43
CA LEU A 120 -10.03 -9.78 19.26
C LEU A 120 -9.83 -11.29 19.22
N ASP A 121 -10.15 -11.90 18.08
CA ASP A 121 -9.91 -13.31 17.81
C ASP A 121 -9.65 -13.57 16.30
N LYS A 122 -9.22 -14.80 15.97
CA LYS A 122 -8.91 -15.20 14.58
C LYS A 122 -10.08 -15.17 13.61
N SER A 123 -11.32 -15.07 14.09
CA SER A 123 -12.51 -14.99 13.24
C SER A 123 -12.85 -13.56 12.84
N ASN A 124 -12.24 -12.56 13.51
CA ASN A 124 -12.59 -11.15 13.31
C ASN A 124 -11.38 -10.21 13.17
N THR A 125 -10.15 -10.73 13.26
CA THR A 125 -8.92 -9.94 13.26
C THR A 125 -7.97 -10.40 12.16
N LEU A 126 -7.36 -9.45 11.44
CA LEU A 126 -6.28 -9.68 10.48
C LEU A 126 -5.09 -8.79 10.80
N SER A 127 -3.87 -9.22 10.45
CA SER A 127 -2.77 -8.25 10.25
C SER A 127 -3.10 -7.30 9.10
N PHE A 128 -2.51 -6.11 9.10
CA PHE A 128 -2.67 -5.14 8.01
C PHE A 128 -2.39 -5.76 6.66
N THR A 129 -1.29 -6.49 6.56
CA THR A 129 -0.91 -7.15 5.31
C THR A 129 -1.97 -8.16 4.85
N SER A 130 -2.48 -8.99 5.76
CA SER A 130 -3.52 -9.99 5.46
C SER A 130 -4.86 -9.35 5.15
N PHE A 131 -5.17 -8.21 5.76
CA PHE A 131 -6.33 -7.40 5.42
C PHE A 131 -6.24 -6.87 4.00
N VAL A 132 -5.12 -6.25 3.60
CA VAL A 132 -4.93 -5.76 2.23
C VAL A 132 -5.00 -6.92 1.23
N HIS A 133 -4.43 -8.07 1.56
CA HIS A 133 -4.54 -9.29 0.76
C HIS A 133 -6.00 -9.71 0.56
N SER A 134 -6.77 -9.79 1.65
CA SER A 134 -8.21 -10.13 1.61
C SER A 134 -9.00 -9.10 0.78
N LEU A 135 -8.67 -7.82 0.94
CA LEU A 135 -9.32 -6.70 0.27
C LEU A 135 -9.16 -6.80 -1.24
N VAL A 136 -7.93 -6.97 -1.71
CA VAL A 136 -7.60 -7.05 -3.14
C VAL A 136 -8.22 -8.30 -3.77
N LYS A 137 -8.07 -9.46 -3.11
CA LYS A 137 -8.54 -10.75 -3.62
C LYS A 137 -10.07 -10.84 -3.70
N GLN A 138 -10.79 -10.26 -2.75
CA GLN A 138 -12.26 -10.32 -2.72
C GLN A 138 -12.93 -9.21 -3.54
N ASN A 139 -12.17 -8.21 -4.01
CA ASN A 139 -12.66 -7.09 -4.81
C ASN A 139 -11.96 -6.98 -6.18
N GLU A 140 -11.94 -8.07 -6.96
CA GLU A 140 -11.26 -8.14 -8.27
C GLU A 140 -11.71 -7.05 -9.29
N ARG A 141 -12.89 -6.45 -9.07
CA ARG A 141 -13.43 -5.39 -9.94
C ARG A 141 -12.96 -3.99 -9.56
N LYS A 142 -12.46 -3.79 -8.35
CA LYS A 142 -11.94 -2.52 -7.88
C LYS A 142 -10.43 -2.50 -8.10
N THR A 143 -9.91 -1.34 -8.48
CA THR A 143 -8.47 -1.11 -8.67
C THR A 143 -7.83 -0.49 -7.44
N PHE A 144 -6.62 -0.94 -7.10
CA PHE A 144 -5.88 -0.58 -5.90
C PHE A 144 -4.45 -0.15 -6.21
N ASP A 145 -4.03 0.96 -5.61
CA ASP A 145 -2.62 1.28 -5.40
C ASP A 145 -2.27 1.06 -3.93
N LEU A 146 -1.35 0.16 -3.64
CA LEU A 146 -0.75 0.00 -2.32
C LEU A 146 0.59 0.72 -2.32
N MET A 147 0.73 1.75 -1.50
CA MET A 147 1.97 2.44 -1.23
C MET A 147 2.39 2.15 0.19
N TYR A 148 3.64 1.80 0.41
CA TYR A 148 4.16 1.59 1.75
C TYR A 148 5.56 2.17 1.94
N GLU A 149 5.84 2.66 3.13
CA GLU A 149 7.20 2.97 3.55
C GLU A 149 8.00 1.66 3.63
N SER A 150 9.14 1.59 2.98
CA SER A 150 10.03 0.44 3.11
C SER A 150 11.29 0.87 3.86
N ASP A 151 12.02 -0.08 4.43
CA ASP A 151 13.24 0.24 5.18
C ASP A 151 14.52 -0.25 4.49
N TYR A 152 14.39 -1.12 3.48
CA TYR A 152 15.54 -1.79 2.87
C TYR A 152 15.33 -2.18 1.40
N PHE A 153 15.68 -1.29 0.47
CA PHE A 153 15.94 -1.66 -0.94
C PHE A 153 17.06 -0.82 -1.55
N HIS A 154 18.32 -1.25 -1.39
CA HIS A 154 19.31 -0.89 -2.40
C HIS A 154 20.19 -2.05 -2.88
N ASP A 155 20.71 -2.90 -2.00
CA ASP A 155 21.73 -3.87 -2.43
C ASP A 155 21.23 -5.14 -3.13
N SER A 156 20.04 -5.64 -2.80
CA SER A 156 19.61 -6.97 -3.24
C SER A 156 18.93 -7.04 -4.62
N LEU A 157 18.56 -5.89 -5.21
CA LEU A 157 18.01 -5.83 -6.57
C LEU A 157 19.10 -5.63 -7.64
N LEU A 158 20.27 -5.13 -7.24
CA LEU A 158 21.45 -4.98 -8.11
C LEU A 158 22.43 -6.16 -7.97
N ALA A 159 22.38 -6.91 -6.87
CA ALA A 159 23.07 -8.18 -6.75
C ALA A 159 22.49 -9.17 -7.78
N LYS A 160 23.22 -9.36 -8.89
CA LYS A 160 22.95 -10.31 -9.97
C LYS A 160 22.37 -11.62 -9.42
N HIS A 161 21.06 -11.85 -9.62
CA HIS A 161 20.28 -13.12 -9.63
C HIS A 161 20.57 -14.28 -8.65
N SER A 162 21.69 -14.35 -7.92
CA SER A 162 22.18 -15.55 -7.25
C SER A 162 21.92 -15.58 -5.75
N ASP A 163 21.42 -14.49 -5.14
CA ASP A 163 21.32 -14.45 -3.68
C ASP A 163 20.05 -13.79 -3.11
N TYR A 164 18.93 -14.07 -3.77
CA TYR A 164 17.61 -13.74 -3.22
C TYR A 164 17.35 -14.45 -1.87
N THR A 165 17.94 -15.62 -1.67
CA THR A 165 17.86 -16.40 -0.42
C THR A 165 18.55 -15.69 0.74
N SER A 166 19.77 -15.15 0.56
CA SER A 166 20.44 -14.39 1.62
C SER A 166 19.73 -13.08 1.95
N MET A 167 19.03 -12.44 1.01
CA MET A 167 18.18 -11.29 1.31
C MET A 167 17.01 -11.68 2.22
N ILE A 168 16.35 -12.81 1.98
CA ILE A 168 15.28 -13.30 2.85
C ILE A 168 15.85 -13.66 4.23
N GLU A 169 17.04 -14.26 4.30
CA GLU A 169 17.69 -14.59 5.57
C GLU A 169 18.13 -13.35 6.35
N ARG A 170 18.69 -12.33 5.68
CA ARG A 170 18.95 -11.01 6.30
C ARG A 170 17.65 -10.35 6.76
N LYS A 171 16.57 -10.42 5.99
CA LYS A 171 15.26 -9.88 6.42
C LYS A 171 14.72 -10.61 7.65
N LYS A 172 14.88 -11.93 7.76
CA LYS A 172 14.56 -12.69 8.99
C LYS A 172 15.41 -12.24 10.19
N SER A 173 16.68 -11.90 9.99
CA SER A 173 17.55 -11.42 11.09
C SER A 173 17.27 -9.97 11.52
N TYR A 174 16.62 -9.15 10.70
CA TYR A 174 16.19 -7.78 11.05
C TYR A 174 14.69 -7.68 11.38
N ALA A 175 13.94 -8.78 11.25
CA ALA A 175 12.52 -8.88 11.62
C ALA A 175 12.25 -8.67 13.13
N TYR A 176 13.29 -8.47 13.94
CA TYR A 176 13.23 -8.23 15.39
C TYR A 176 12.61 -6.87 15.81
N GLY A 177 11.96 -6.13 14.90
CA GLY A 177 11.23 -4.92 15.25
C GLY A 177 10.28 -4.31 14.19
N GLN A 178 10.15 -4.89 12.99
CA GLN A 178 9.43 -4.28 11.84
C GLN A 178 8.47 -5.24 11.12
N GLY A 179 7.71 -6.03 11.88
CA GLY A 179 6.98 -7.21 11.38
C GLY A 179 6.03 -6.96 10.21
N GLU A 180 5.26 -5.85 10.20
CA GLU A 180 4.23 -5.64 9.17
C GLU A 180 4.78 -5.17 7.82
N LEU A 181 5.75 -4.26 7.78
CA LEU A 181 6.39 -3.85 6.52
C LEU A 181 7.10 -5.04 5.83
N THR A 182 7.71 -5.91 6.64
CA THR A 182 8.31 -7.16 6.16
C THR A 182 7.25 -8.10 5.58
N ASN A 183 6.08 -8.19 6.20
CA ASN A 183 4.98 -9.02 5.71
C ASN A 183 4.43 -8.53 4.36
N ILE A 184 4.27 -7.22 4.16
CA ILE A 184 3.83 -6.66 2.88
C ILE A 184 4.75 -7.14 1.77
N PHE A 185 6.06 -7.08 2.00
CA PHE A 185 7.01 -7.59 1.03
C PHE A 185 6.83 -9.08 0.76
N LEU A 186 6.68 -9.92 1.79
CA LEU A 186 6.56 -11.36 1.61
C LEU A 186 5.28 -11.76 0.85
N LEU A 187 4.13 -11.15 1.18
CA LEU A 187 2.84 -11.49 0.57
C LEU A 187 2.67 -10.89 -0.83
N PHE A 188 3.30 -9.75 -1.11
CA PHE A 188 3.18 -9.06 -2.40
C PHE A 188 4.50 -9.02 -3.19
N LYS A 189 5.47 -9.89 -2.87
CA LYS A 189 6.81 -9.91 -3.48
C LYS A 189 6.76 -9.88 -5.01
N ASP A 190 5.85 -10.67 -5.60
CA ASP A 190 5.74 -10.83 -7.04
C ASP A 190 5.16 -9.56 -7.67
N CYS A 191 4.48 -8.70 -6.91
CA CYS A 191 3.94 -7.43 -7.37
C CYS A 191 4.89 -6.24 -7.10
N ILE A 192 5.84 -6.40 -6.18
CA ILE A 192 6.82 -5.38 -5.80
C ILE A 192 8.06 -5.48 -6.70
N VAL A 193 8.67 -6.67 -6.76
CA VAL A 193 9.98 -6.92 -7.38
C VAL A 193 9.87 -6.86 -8.91
N PRO A 194 10.52 -5.89 -9.59
CA PRO A 194 10.36 -5.68 -11.03
C PRO A 194 10.53 -6.95 -11.90
N GLN A 195 11.49 -7.81 -11.55
CA GLN A 195 11.78 -9.05 -12.27
C GLN A 195 10.68 -10.11 -12.12
N LEU A 196 9.91 -10.04 -11.03
CA LEU A 196 8.83 -10.96 -10.69
C LEU A 196 7.43 -10.42 -11.05
N ARG A 197 7.29 -9.14 -11.42
CA ARG A 197 6.00 -8.49 -11.74
C ARG A 197 5.13 -9.22 -12.76
N LYS A 198 5.75 -9.94 -13.69
CA LYS A 198 5.03 -10.78 -14.67
C LYS A 198 4.24 -11.93 -14.02
N ASP A 199 4.65 -12.34 -12.82
CA ASP A 199 4.10 -13.44 -12.03
C ASP A 199 3.16 -12.93 -10.92
N CYS A 200 3.01 -11.62 -10.75
CA CYS A 200 2.01 -11.03 -9.86
C CYS A 200 0.60 -11.50 -10.25
N GLN A 201 -0.10 -12.13 -9.30
CA GLN A 201 -1.44 -12.68 -9.52
C GLN A 201 -2.57 -11.65 -9.42
N TYR A 202 -2.28 -10.44 -8.92
CA TYR A 202 -3.28 -9.40 -8.70
C TYR A 202 -3.27 -8.38 -9.85
N GLU A 203 -4.11 -8.60 -10.86
CA GLU A 203 -4.24 -7.68 -12.01
C GLU A 203 -4.83 -6.32 -11.60
N ASN A 204 -5.56 -6.28 -10.48
CA ASN A 204 -6.22 -5.10 -9.92
C ASN A 204 -5.39 -4.37 -8.85
N LEU A 205 -4.12 -4.74 -8.62
CA LEU A 205 -3.25 -4.13 -7.62
C LEU A 205 -1.95 -3.66 -8.24
N ARG A 206 -1.57 -2.41 -7.96
CA ARG A 206 -0.19 -1.92 -8.12
C ARG A 206 0.42 -1.70 -6.76
N VAL A 207 1.67 -2.09 -6.61
CA VAL A 207 2.42 -1.88 -5.37
C VAL A 207 3.55 -0.89 -5.63
N HIS A 208 3.67 0.06 -4.71
CA HIS A 208 4.64 1.13 -4.69
C HIS A 208 5.31 1.13 -3.33
N TYR A 209 6.57 1.53 -3.30
CA TYR A 209 7.29 1.74 -2.05
C TYR A 209 8.04 3.05 -2.12
N VAL A 210 8.21 3.68 -0.96
CA VAL A 210 9.10 4.82 -0.80
C VAL A 210 10.08 4.48 0.31
N ASP A 211 11.36 4.43 -0.04
CA ASP A 211 12.43 4.39 0.92
C ASP A 211 13.69 4.98 0.31
N PHE A 212 14.13 6.08 0.89
CA PHE A 212 15.37 6.72 0.51
C PHE A 212 16.45 6.51 1.57
N ARG A 213 16.11 6.00 2.75
CA ARG A 213 17.04 5.88 3.89
C ARG A 213 18.19 4.94 3.58
N SER A 214 17.94 3.84 2.86
CA SER A 214 18.97 2.87 2.49
C SER A 214 20.16 3.50 1.74
N LYS A 215 19.95 4.49 0.87
CA LYS A 215 21.06 5.18 0.18
C LYS A 215 21.92 6.04 1.11
N PHE A 216 21.30 6.63 2.13
CA PHE A 216 21.99 7.39 3.18
C PHE A 216 22.63 6.50 4.25
N TYR A 217 22.15 5.27 4.44
CA TYR A 217 22.73 4.34 5.42
C TYR A 217 23.96 3.63 4.87
N ASP A 218 24.01 3.27 3.59
CA ASP A 218 25.20 2.66 2.97
C ASP A 218 26.40 3.60 3.02
N THR A 219 26.16 4.87 2.70
CA THR A 219 27.16 5.93 2.76
C THR A 219 27.60 6.27 4.19
N ARG A 220 26.72 6.16 5.19
CA ARG A 220 27.07 6.36 6.62
C ARG A 220 27.77 5.17 7.26
N ILE A 221 27.40 3.92 6.93
CA ILE A 221 27.95 2.71 7.55
C ILE A 221 29.37 2.40 7.04
N MET A 222 29.67 2.69 5.77
CA MET A 222 31.03 2.49 5.24
C MET A 222 32.06 3.48 5.83
N ASP A 223 31.67 4.72 6.09
CA ASP A 223 32.60 5.77 6.53
C ASP A 223 32.72 5.91 8.07
N LEU A 224 31.66 5.60 8.84
CA LEU A 224 31.72 5.59 10.32
C LEU A 224 32.65 4.49 10.87
N GLN A 225 32.89 3.42 10.11
CA GLN A 225 33.89 2.41 10.47
C GLN A 225 35.34 2.88 10.25
N GLN A 226 35.55 4.02 9.58
CA GLN A 226 36.88 4.56 9.27
C GLN A 226 37.21 5.89 9.98
N GLY A 227 36.31 6.43 10.79
CA GLY A 227 36.61 7.54 11.72
C GLY A 227 36.63 8.95 11.11
N ASP A 228 36.50 9.10 9.80
CA ASP A 228 36.42 10.40 9.11
C ASP A 228 35.09 10.53 8.37
N ILE A 229 34.22 11.44 8.83
CA ILE A 229 33.10 11.93 8.02
C ILE A 229 33.72 12.84 6.95
N THR A 230 34.02 12.27 5.79
CA THR A 230 34.72 12.98 4.71
C THR A 230 33.80 13.99 4.00
N PHE A 231 34.37 15.05 3.43
CA PHE A 231 33.67 16.02 2.57
C PHE A 231 32.94 15.35 1.38
N ASP A 232 33.46 14.21 0.92
CA ASP A 232 32.88 13.42 -0.17
C ASP A 232 31.54 12.76 0.20
N LEU A 233 31.33 12.42 1.47
CA LEU A 233 30.06 11.90 1.98
C LEU A 233 28.95 12.95 1.89
N ALA A 234 29.22 14.16 2.38
CA ALA A 234 28.29 15.28 2.31
C ALA A 234 27.94 15.67 0.86
N LYS A 235 28.93 15.61 -0.03
CA LYS A 235 28.74 15.85 -1.47
C LYS A 235 27.84 14.80 -2.12
N LYS A 236 28.09 13.50 -1.88
CA LYS A 236 27.25 12.41 -2.39
C LYS A 236 25.81 12.49 -1.88
N MET A 237 25.63 12.75 -0.59
CA MET A 237 24.29 12.98 -0.01
C MET A 237 23.58 14.14 -0.70
N THR A 238 24.29 15.24 -0.99
CA THR A 238 23.72 16.40 -1.70
C THR A 238 23.33 16.06 -3.14
N GLU A 239 24.16 15.32 -3.87
CA GLU A 239 23.88 14.89 -5.25
C GLU A 239 22.68 13.93 -5.32
N GLU A 240 22.56 13.00 -4.36
CA GLU A 240 21.41 12.10 -4.28
C GLU A 240 20.11 12.83 -3.92
N LEU A 241 20.15 13.73 -2.93
CA LEU A 241 19.00 14.59 -2.59
C LEU A 241 18.56 15.41 -3.81
N LEU A 242 19.51 15.90 -4.62
CA LEU A 242 19.21 16.61 -5.85
C LEU A 242 18.54 15.71 -6.89
N SER A 243 19.05 14.49 -7.10
CA SER A 243 18.43 13.50 -7.99
C SER A 243 16.99 13.21 -7.60
N TYR A 244 16.72 12.98 -6.30
CA TYR A 244 15.36 12.74 -5.82
C TYR A 244 14.44 13.94 -5.98
N ARG A 245 14.98 15.14 -5.77
CA ARG A 245 14.24 16.36 -6.02
C ARG A 245 13.82 16.46 -7.49
N LEU A 246 14.72 16.12 -8.43
CA LEU A 246 14.40 16.10 -9.86
C LEU A 246 13.35 15.03 -10.18
N GLU A 247 13.51 13.79 -9.71
CA GLU A 247 12.52 12.73 -9.90
C GLU A 247 11.15 13.12 -9.32
N THR A 248 11.14 13.79 -8.17
CA THR A 248 9.93 14.30 -7.53
C THR A 248 9.26 15.37 -8.39
N LEU A 249 10.02 16.30 -8.96
CA LEU A 249 9.50 17.29 -9.90
C LEU A 249 8.89 16.63 -11.14
N ASP A 250 9.53 15.61 -11.70
CA ASP A 250 8.97 14.83 -12.81
C ASP A 250 7.64 14.14 -12.41
N GLN A 251 7.56 13.60 -11.20
CA GLN A 251 6.30 13.03 -10.70
C GLN A 251 5.22 14.11 -10.58
N LEU A 252 5.56 15.30 -10.06
CA LEU A 252 4.62 16.41 -9.91
C LEU A 252 4.08 16.89 -11.26
N ASP A 253 4.94 16.99 -12.27
CA ASP A 253 4.54 17.40 -13.61
C ASP A 253 3.58 16.40 -14.27
N SER A 254 3.66 15.13 -13.89
CA SER A 254 2.75 14.08 -14.35
C SER A 254 1.33 14.15 -13.75
N ILE A 255 1.11 14.99 -12.73
CA ILE A 255 -0.22 15.22 -12.15
C ILE A 255 -1.04 16.11 -13.09
N LYS A 256 -2.11 15.55 -13.66
CA LYS A 256 -2.97 16.25 -14.63
C LYS A 256 -3.82 17.34 -13.99
N ASP A 257 -4.28 17.14 -12.77
CA ASP A 257 -5.08 18.13 -12.05
C ASP A 257 -4.19 19.29 -11.58
N LYS A 258 -4.39 20.45 -12.20
CA LYS A 258 -3.58 21.65 -11.93
C LYS A 258 -3.77 22.18 -10.52
N ASN A 259 -4.95 22.01 -9.92
CA ASN A 259 -5.23 22.49 -8.57
C ASN A 259 -4.53 21.61 -7.53
N ILE A 260 -4.63 20.28 -7.69
CA ILE A 260 -3.90 19.32 -6.85
C ILE A 260 -2.39 19.54 -6.97
N ARG A 261 -1.89 19.70 -8.20
CA ARG A 261 -0.46 19.96 -8.44
C ARG A 261 -0.01 21.28 -7.78
N ALA A 262 -0.80 22.35 -7.91
CA ALA A 262 -0.49 23.63 -7.28
C ALA A 262 -0.52 23.54 -5.75
N ALA A 263 -1.49 22.84 -5.17
CA ALA A 263 -1.57 22.59 -3.73
C ALA A 263 -0.36 21.81 -3.23
N LEU A 264 0.07 20.77 -3.95
CA LEU A 264 1.22 19.96 -3.58
C LEU A 264 2.54 20.74 -3.70
N LEU A 265 2.67 21.58 -4.72
CA LEU A 265 3.81 22.50 -4.84
C LEU A 265 3.84 23.53 -3.71
N ARG A 266 2.69 24.05 -3.29
CA ARG A 266 2.57 24.97 -2.16
C ARG A 266 2.96 24.28 -0.85
N PHE A 267 2.39 23.10 -0.58
CA PHE A 267 2.75 22.26 0.55
C PHE A 267 4.26 22.04 0.60
N PHE A 268 4.86 21.59 -0.50
CA PHE A 268 6.30 21.37 -0.58
C PHE A 268 7.12 22.62 -0.25
N ARG A 269 6.74 23.78 -0.80
CA ARG A 269 7.45 25.04 -0.53
C ARG A 269 7.37 25.44 0.94
N GLU A 270 6.19 25.31 1.55
CA GLU A 270 5.96 25.70 2.94
C GLU A 270 6.67 24.75 3.92
N THR A 271 6.61 23.43 3.69
CA THR A 271 7.32 22.44 4.52
C THR A 271 8.84 22.56 4.38
N THR A 272 9.34 22.77 3.16
CA THR A 272 10.78 23.02 2.90
C THR A 272 11.27 24.28 3.60
N ARG A 273 10.45 25.35 3.59
CA ARG A 273 10.79 26.60 4.28
C ARG A 273 10.85 26.37 5.79
N TYR A 274 9.85 25.70 6.36
CA TYR A 274 9.83 25.37 7.78
C TYR A 274 11.08 24.60 8.21
N ASP A 275 11.43 23.55 7.47
CA ASP A 275 12.61 22.72 7.72
C ASP A 275 13.91 23.55 7.68
N ARG A 276 14.08 24.40 6.67
CA ARG A 276 15.26 25.28 6.61
C ARG A 276 15.33 26.28 7.77
N GLU A 277 14.20 26.85 8.16
CA GLU A 277 14.13 27.84 9.24
C GLU A 277 14.41 27.23 10.62
N HIS A 278 14.01 25.97 10.84
CA HIS A 278 14.06 25.34 12.18
C HIS A 278 15.15 24.27 12.33
N LEU A 279 15.50 23.58 11.24
CA LEU A 279 16.47 22.48 11.21
C LEU A 279 17.74 22.82 10.42
N GLY A 280 17.74 23.93 9.68
CA GLY A 280 18.87 24.36 8.85
C GLY A 280 19.03 23.59 7.53
N GLU A 281 18.25 22.53 7.31
CA GLU A 281 18.30 21.68 6.12
C GLU A 281 16.93 21.06 5.79
N VAL A 282 16.77 20.52 4.58
CA VAL A 282 15.54 19.82 4.15
C VAL A 282 15.63 18.37 4.61
N THR A 283 14.63 17.89 5.35
CA THR A 283 14.65 16.51 5.84
C THR A 283 14.32 15.50 4.74
N LEU A 284 14.95 14.33 4.83
CA LEU A 284 14.68 13.21 3.94
C LEU A 284 13.20 12.78 3.98
N SER A 285 12.60 12.82 5.17
CA SER A 285 11.20 12.45 5.41
C SER A 285 10.23 13.22 4.52
N GLN A 286 10.46 14.52 4.32
CA GLN A 286 9.63 15.35 3.45
C GLN A 286 9.76 14.96 1.98
N ILE A 287 10.98 14.70 1.52
CA ILE A 287 11.20 14.25 0.13
C ILE A 287 10.50 12.91 -0.10
N MET A 288 10.54 12.00 0.88
CA MET A 288 9.78 10.74 0.84
C MET A 288 8.29 11.01 0.67
N ASP A 289 7.73 11.88 1.51
CA ASP A 289 6.30 12.21 1.48
C ASP A 289 5.89 12.82 0.15
N ILE A 290 6.65 13.78 -0.39
CA ILE A 290 6.32 14.44 -1.67
C ILE A 290 6.38 13.47 -2.83
N TYR A 291 7.42 12.63 -2.85
CA TYR A 291 7.51 11.58 -3.85
C TYR A 291 6.32 10.62 -3.75
N ALA A 292 5.95 10.20 -2.54
CA ALA A 292 4.78 9.39 -2.26
C ALA A 292 3.49 10.07 -2.77
N PHE A 293 3.25 11.32 -2.40
CA PHE A 293 2.09 12.12 -2.81
C PHE A 293 1.98 12.17 -4.33
N ALA A 294 3.07 12.57 -4.99
CA ALA A 294 3.08 12.73 -6.44
C ALA A 294 2.81 11.39 -7.13
N ARG A 295 3.39 10.31 -6.61
CA ARG A 295 3.20 8.96 -7.14
C ARG A 295 1.78 8.41 -6.91
N MET A 296 1.13 8.75 -5.80
CA MET A 296 -0.27 8.38 -5.55
C MET A 296 -1.27 9.17 -6.41
N LEU A 297 -0.95 10.43 -6.72
CA LEU A 297 -1.85 11.36 -7.41
C LEU A 297 -1.71 11.32 -8.94
N ARG A 298 -0.63 10.75 -9.47
CA ARG A 298 -0.44 10.62 -10.93
C ARG A 298 -1.31 9.54 -11.55
N GLU A 299 -1.46 9.64 -12.87
CA GLU A 299 -1.97 8.56 -13.70
C GLU A 299 -0.82 7.70 -14.22
N PHE A 300 -1.08 6.41 -14.46
CA PHE A 300 -0.09 5.51 -15.03
C PHE A 300 -0.52 5.03 -16.41
N SER A 301 0.44 4.98 -17.34
CA SER A 301 0.31 4.23 -18.58
C SER A 301 0.61 2.75 -18.33
N MET A 302 0.07 1.84 -19.16
CA MET A 302 0.45 0.44 -19.08
C MET A 302 1.92 0.26 -19.45
N GLU A 303 2.67 -0.39 -18.58
CA GLU A 303 3.94 -1.00 -18.98
C GLU A 303 3.63 -2.19 -19.90
N LYS A 304 4.32 -2.30 -21.05
CA LYS A 304 4.10 -3.36 -22.05
C LYS A 304 4.21 -4.80 -21.51
N LYS A 305 4.76 -4.99 -20.30
CA LYS A 305 5.06 -6.30 -19.69
C LYS A 305 4.28 -6.60 -18.40
N SER A 306 3.49 -5.67 -17.87
CA SER A 306 2.72 -5.89 -16.65
C SER A 306 1.29 -6.34 -16.98
N LYS A 307 0.73 -7.24 -16.15
CA LYS A 307 -0.71 -7.58 -16.19
C LYS A 307 -1.57 -6.61 -15.37
N GLN A 308 -0.95 -5.65 -14.69
CA GLN A 308 -1.66 -4.68 -13.85
C GLN A 308 -2.44 -3.65 -14.68
N PHE A 309 -3.51 -3.12 -14.09
CA PHE A 309 -4.39 -2.14 -14.74
C PHE A 309 -3.67 -0.84 -15.18
N ALA A 310 -4.19 -0.26 -16.27
CA ALA A 310 -3.82 1.07 -16.76
C ALA A 310 -4.63 2.17 -16.05
N GLY A 311 -4.07 3.37 -15.95
CA GLY A 311 -4.80 4.57 -15.52
C GLY A 311 -4.72 4.85 -14.02
N THR A 312 -5.78 5.44 -13.49
CA THR A 312 -5.93 5.80 -12.07
C THR A 312 -6.59 4.66 -11.30
N SER A 313 -6.10 4.40 -10.09
CA SER A 313 -6.77 3.48 -9.17
C SER A 313 -8.01 4.14 -8.56
N GLU A 314 -9.04 3.33 -8.31
CA GLU A 314 -10.21 3.75 -7.53
C GLU A 314 -9.86 3.90 -6.05
N ASN A 315 -8.92 3.11 -5.56
CA ASN A 315 -8.56 3.05 -4.14
C ASN A 315 -7.04 3.15 -4.00
N VAL A 316 -6.58 4.07 -3.16
CA VAL A 316 -5.18 4.23 -2.78
C VAL A 316 -5.06 3.87 -1.31
N ILE A 317 -4.16 2.95 -0.98
CA ILE A 317 -3.85 2.53 0.39
C ILE A 317 -2.42 2.95 0.65
N PHE A 318 -2.21 3.78 1.67
CA PHE A 318 -0.90 4.25 2.09
C PHE A 318 -0.60 3.76 3.50
N TYR A 319 0.50 3.04 3.70
CA TYR A 319 0.95 2.52 4.99
C TYR A 319 2.37 2.95 5.32
N ALA A 320 2.54 3.76 6.35
CA ALA A 320 3.83 4.33 6.75
C ALA A 320 3.82 4.69 8.23
N GLY A 321 4.96 5.12 8.78
CA GLY A 321 5.01 5.66 10.14
C GLY A 321 3.99 6.79 10.37
N GLU A 322 3.50 6.92 11.61
CA GLU A 322 2.45 7.88 11.97
C GLU A 322 2.79 9.33 11.55
N PHE A 323 4.07 9.72 11.58
CA PHE A 323 4.52 11.04 11.13
C PHE A 323 4.16 11.32 9.67
N HIS A 324 4.46 10.38 8.75
CA HIS A 324 4.13 10.48 7.34
C HIS A 324 2.62 10.62 7.13
N ILE A 325 1.84 9.87 7.90
CA ILE A 325 0.36 9.93 7.84
C ILE A 325 -0.17 11.28 8.31
N GLN A 326 0.43 11.89 9.32
CA GLN A 326 0.04 13.24 9.75
C GLN A 326 0.36 14.29 8.68
N ASN A 327 1.51 14.19 8.01
CA ASN A 327 1.83 15.07 6.88
C ASN A 327 0.82 14.93 5.74
N LEU A 328 0.43 13.70 5.41
CA LEU A 328 -0.66 13.42 4.46
C LEU A 328 -1.97 14.06 4.88
N LYS A 329 -2.39 13.88 6.14
CA LYS A 329 -3.60 14.49 6.67
C LYS A 329 -3.59 16.02 6.53
N ILE A 330 -2.50 16.67 6.93
CA ILE A 330 -2.32 18.13 6.81
C ILE A 330 -2.46 18.55 5.33
N PHE A 331 -1.83 17.83 4.41
CA PHE A 331 -1.98 18.12 2.98
C PHE A 331 -3.44 18.06 2.51
N PHE A 332 -4.18 17.00 2.89
CA PHE A 332 -5.60 16.88 2.52
C PHE A 332 -6.47 17.99 3.13
N GLU A 333 -6.31 18.27 4.43
CA GLU A 333 -7.18 19.22 5.14
C GLU A 333 -6.82 20.68 4.85
N ASP A 334 -5.55 21.04 4.90
CA ASP A 334 -5.12 22.44 4.89
C ASP A 334 -4.81 22.96 3.47
N TYR A 335 -4.43 22.06 2.55
CA TYR A 335 -4.03 22.45 1.19
C TYR A 335 -5.06 22.04 0.13
N LEU A 336 -5.75 20.92 0.33
CA LEU A 336 -6.87 20.52 -0.55
C LEU A 336 -8.24 20.90 0.02
N HIS A 337 -8.34 21.29 1.29
CA HIS A 337 -9.60 21.59 1.97
C HIS A 337 -10.58 20.41 1.95
N ILE A 338 -10.04 19.20 2.04
CA ILE A 338 -10.79 17.94 2.07
C ILE A 338 -10.75 17.38 3.47
N GLN A 339 -11.92 17.30 4.10
CA GLN A 339 -12.08 16.65 5.40
C GLN A 339 -12.15 15.14 5.25
N PRO A 340 -11.60 14.36 6.21
CA PRO A 340 -11.72 12.92 6.18
C PRO A 340 -13.19 12.51 6.36
N PHE A 341 -13.69 11.64 5.49
CA PHE A 341 -15.05 11.09 5.64
C PHE A 341 -15.10 9.92 6.63
N TYR A 342 -13.94 9.35 6.95
CA TYR A 342 -13.74 8.37 8.00
C TYR A 342 -12.41 8.67 8.69
N HIS A 343 -12.41 8.60 10.02
CA HIS A 343 -11.18 8.57 10.79
C HIS A 343 -11.40 7.68 12.00
N GLU A 344 -10.39 6.87 12.32
CA GLU A 344 -10.36 6.09 13.54
C GLU A 344 -8.96 6.24 14.14
N ARG A 345 -8.91 6.53 15.43
CA ARG A 345 -7.66 6.54 16.17
C ARG A 345 -7.87 5.72 17.43
N VAL A 346 -7.04 4.69 17.62
CA VAL A 346 -7.07 3.91 18.86
C VAL A 346 -6.20 4.64 19.87
N THR A 347 -6.71 5.78 20.36
CA THR A 347 -6.16 6.46 21.52
C THR A 347 -7.27 6.84 22.50
N PRO A 348 -7.06 6.68 23.81
CA PRO A 348 -7.75 7.52 24.79
C PRO A 348 -7.33 8.98 24.51
N LYS A 349 -8.25 9.93 24.68
CA LYS A 349 -7.96 11.37 24.55
C LYS A 349 -6.78 11.77 25.46
N PHE A 350 -5.57 11.81 24.91
CA PHE A 350 -4.37 12.34 25.55
C PHE A 350 -3.85 13.54 24.73
N PRO A 351 -3.15 14.48 25.37
CA PRO A 351 -3.00 15.83 24.85
C PRO A 351 -2.34 15.84 23.46
N TYR A 352 -2.94 16.69 22.63
CA TYR A 352 -2.63 16.98 21.25
C TYR A 352 -1.12 17.01 20.96
N TYR A 353 -0.69 16.21 19.98
CA TYR A 353 0.66 16.23 19.43
C TYR A 353 0.81 17.47 18.54
N ASP A 354 1.68 18.41 18.90
CA ASP A 354 2.14 19.45 17.99
C ASP A 354 3.37 18.89 17.26
N PRO A 355 3.32 18.65 15.93
CA PRO A 355 4.46 18.13 15.18
C PRO A 355 5.69 19.05 15.20
N ARG A 356 5.58 20.27 15.73
CA ARG A 356 6.66 21.24 15.89
C ARG A 356 7.46 21.08 17.19
N THR A 357 7.02 20.24 18.13
CA THR A 357 7.73 19.98 19.38
C THR A 357 8.11 18.50 19.46
N PHE A 358 9.38 18.22 19.18
CA PHE A 358 9.99 16.89 19.21
C PHE A 358 10.09 16.33 20.65
N HIS A 359 8.97 16.04 21.33
CA HIS A 359 9.00 15.43 22.67
C HIS A 359 8.03 14.25 22.86
N SER A 360 8.62 13.16 23.37
CA SER A 360 8.08 11.88 23.83
C SER A 360 7.23 11.08 22.83
N VAL A 361 7.82 10.02 22.28
CA VAL A 361 7.10 8.95 21.60
C VAL A 361 6.24 8.22 22.65
N GLN A 362 4.94 8.51 22.70
CA GLN A 362 3.99 7.70 23.46
C GLN A 362 3.66 6.44 22.66
N PHE A 363 3.65 5.30 23.35
CA PHE A 363 3.40 4.00 22.76
C PHE A 363 1.89 3.78 22.59
N TYR A 364 1.45 3.44 21.38
CA TYR A 364 0.05 3.21 21.05
C TYR A 364 -0.24 1.72 20.88
N PRO A 365 -1.49 1.26 21.19
CA PRO A 365 -1.90 -0.09 20.86
C PRO A 365 -1.77 -0.31 19.33
N PRO A 366 -1.14 -1.41 18.89
CA PRO A 366 -0.84 -1.65 17.47
C PRO A 366 -2.03 -2.29 16.75
N PHE A 367 -3.22 -1.74 16.93
CA PHE A 367 -4.39 -2.17 16.18
C PHE A 367 -5.39 -1.03 16.02
N ILE A 368 -6.21 -1.15 14.98
CA ILE A 368 -7.38 -0.31 14.76
C ILE A 368 -8.64 -1.16 14.68
N GLY A 369 -9.68 -0.75 15.40
CA GLY A 369 -11.04 -1.20 15.13
C GLY A 369 -11.48 -0.60 13.80
N ILE A 370 -12.01 -1.41 12.90
CA ILE A 370 -12.45 -0.94 11.60
C ILE A 370 -13.85 -1.44 11.32
N ASP A 371 -14.70 -0.48 10.95
CA ASP A 371 -15.89 -0.75 10.17
C ASP A 371 -15.52 -0.54 8.70
N ALA A 372 -15.00 -1.60 8.07
CA ALA A 372 -14.47 -1.52 6.70
C ALA A 372 -15.56 -1.18 5.67
N ALA A 373 -16.82 -1.46 5.99
CA ALA A 373 -17.97 -1.03 5.20
C ALA A 373 -18.19 0.48 5.34
N ARG A 374 -18.17 1.01 6.58
CA ARG A 374 -18.27 2.45 6.83
C ARG A 374 -17.09 3.25 6.28
N ALA A 375 -15.89 2.66 6.29
CA ALA A 375 -14.72 3.24 5.65
C ALA A 375 -14.80 3.20 4.11
N GLY A 376 -15.79 2.54 3.50
CA GLY A 376 -15.96 2.50 2.04
C GLY A 376 -15.00 1.55 1.32
N MET A 377 -14.26 0.72 2.06
CA MET A 377 -13.27 -0.20 1.49
C MET A 377 -13.94 -1.44 0.84
N ILE A 378 -15.03 -1.93 1.44
CA ILE A 378 -15.78 -3.12 0.99
C ILE A 378 -16.83 -2.75 -0.04
#